data_AF-A0A820SD90-F1
#
_entry.id   AF-A0A820SD90-F1
#
_cell.length_a   1.000
_cell.length_b   1.000
_cell.length_c   1.000
_cell.angle_alpha   90.00
_cell.angle_beta   90.00
_cell.angle_gamma   90.00
#
_symmetry.space_group_name_H-M   'P 1'
#
loop_
_entity.id
_entity.type
_entity.pdbx_description
1 polymer ?
#
loop_
_entity_poly.entity_id
_entity_poly.type
_entity_poly.pdbx_seq_one_letter_code
_entity_poly.pdbx_strand_id
1 'polypeptide(L)'
;VSRQPFVPPYNPAGKYVIRLFFLGTWRKIIVDDTIPFDSKNRCLLPQTSLSYELWPILLTKALLKIMSLDYRPPNTNPTYNETSVIHTLTGWVPEPIPL
;
A
#
# COMPACT_ATOMS: atom_id res chain seq x y z
N VAL A 1 -21.91 21.66 -16.77
CA VAL A 1 -22.59 20.59 -16.01
C VAL A 1 -21.55 19.92 -15.13
N SER A 2 -21.52 20.20 -13.83
CA SER A 2 -20.60 19.54 -12.89
C SER A 2 -21.03 18.08 -12.74
N ARG A 3 -20.17 17.14 -13.18
CA ARG A 3 -20.38 15.72 -12.88
C ARG A 3 -20.22 15.55 -11.37
N GLN A 4 -21.21 14.94 -10.72
CA GLN A 4 -21.05 14.54 -9.33
C GLN A 4 -19.87 13.55 -9.22
N PRO A 5 -19.07 13.62 -8.14
CA PRO A 5 -17.97 12.69 -7.95
C PRO A 5 -18.52 11.25 -7.85
N PHE A 6 -17.87 10.33 -8.56
CA PHE A 6 -18.21 8.92 -8.50
C PHE A 6 -17.83 8.37 -7.13
N VAL A 7 -18.81 7.90 -6.37
CA VAL A 7 -18.59 7.20 -5.10
C VAL A 7 -18.67 5.70 -5.37
N PRO A 8 -17.58 4.94 -5.15
CA PRO A 8 -17.61 3.49 -5.31
C PRO A 8 -18.66 2.85 -4.38
N PRO A 9 -19.40 1.85 -4.84
CA PRO A 9 -20.33 1.13 -3.97
C PRO A 9 -19.57 0.40 -2.85
N TYR A 10 -20.18 0.33 -1.67
CA TYR A 10 -19.62 -0.41 -0.54
C TYR A 10 -19.54 -1.90 -0.87
N ASN A 11 -18.40 -2.52 -0.54
CA ASN A 11 -18.18 -3.95 -0.70
C ASN A 11 -18.40 -4.68 0.63
N PRO A 12 -19.53 -5.41 0.81
CA PRO A 12 -19.85 -6.08 2.07
C PRO A 12 -18.91 -7.25 2.40
N ALA A 13 -18.16 -7.77 1.41
CA ALA A 13 -17.19 -8.83 1.66
C ALA A 13 -15.91 -8.31 2.34
N GLY A 14 -15.69 -6.98 2.33
CA GLY A 14 -14.53 -6.34 2.96
C GLY A 14 -13.18 -6.78 2.40
N LYS A 15 -13.13 -7.34 1.18
CA LYS A 15 -11.92 -7.89 0.55
C LYS A 15 -11.59 -7.16 -0.73
N TYR A 16 -10.34 -6.74 -0.84
CA TYR A 16 -9.82 -5.92 -1.93
C TYR A 16 -8.55 -6.53 -2.51
N VAL A 17 -8.33 -6.25 -3.79
CA VAL A 17 -7.15 -6.72 -4.53
C VAL A 17 -6.36 -5.51 -4.99
N ILE A 18 -5.09 -5.48 -4.63
CA ILE A 18 -4.11 -4.50 -5.09
C ILE A 18 -3.09 -5.24 -5.95
N ARG A 19 -2.75 -4.68 -7.11
CA ARG A 19 -1.69 -5.20 -7.97
C ARG A 19 -0.40 -4.46 -7.65
N LEU A 20 0.62 -5.19 -7.18
CA LEU A 20 1.93 -4.66 -6.83
C LEU A 20 3.04 -5.49 -7.52
N PHE A 21 4.16 -4.87 -7.83
CA PHE A 21 5.33 -5.53 -8.39
C PHE A 21 6.22 -6.04 -7.26
N PHE A 22 6.53 -7.34 -7.26
CA PHE A 22 7.35 -7.93 -6.21
C PHE A 22 8.09 -9.18 -6.72
N LEU A 23 9.39 -9.25 -6.43
CA LEU A 23 10.28 -10.32 -6.90
C LEU A 23 10.21 -10.51 -8.42
N GLY A 24 10.34 -9.41 -9.17
CA GLY A 24 10.45 -9.43 -10.64
C GLY A 24 9.14 -9.65 -11.40
N THR A 25 7.97 -9.67 -10.74
CA THR A 25 6.68 -9.86 -11.42
C THR A 25 5.52 -9.16 -10.73
N TRP A 26 4.45 -8.89 -11.49
CA TRP A 26 3.21 -8.32 -10.97
C TRP A 26 2.40 -9.37 -10.21
N ARG A 27 2.05 -9.06 -8.96
CA ARG A 27 1.35 -9.97 -8.05
C ARG A 27 0.03 -9.38 -7.57
N LYS A 28 -0.92 -10.29 -7.36
CA LYS A 28 -2.21 -10.01 -6.74
C LYS A 28 -2.06 -10.04 -5.22
N ILE A 29 -2.17 -8.88 -4.58
CA ILE A 29 -2.12 -8.74 -3.13
C ILE A 29 -3.53 -8.54 -2.59
N ILE A 30 -3.98 -9.49 -1.78
CA ILE A 30 -5.31 -9.45 -1.16
C ILE A 30 -5.18 -8.83 0.23
N VAL A 31 -6.00 -7.83 0.51
CA VAL A 31 -6.14 -7.19 1.82
C VAL A 31 -7.62 -7.01 2.15
N ASP A 32 -7.93 -6.95 3.45
CA ASP A 32 -9.25 -6.59 3.93
C ASP A 32 -9.33 -5.10 4.37
N ASP A 33 -10.53 -4.64 4.72
CA ASP A 33 -10.82 -3.27 5.18
C ASP A 33 -10.72 -3.06 6.70
N THR A 34 -10.09 -3.96 7.46
CA THR A 34 -9.72 -3.67 8.85
C THR A 34 -8.54 -2.71 8.90
N ILE A 35 -8.75 -1.54 9.50
CA ILE A 35 -7.76 -0.45 9.50
C ILE A 35 -7.25 -0.23 10.92
N PRO A 36 -5.93 -0.03 11.13
CA PRO A 36 -5.40 0.27 12.45
C PRO A 36 -5.75 1.71 12.85
N PHE A 37 -6.31 1.86 14.05
CA PHE A 37 -6.61 3.14 14.69
C PHE A 37 -5.85 3.27 16.00
N ASP A 38 -5.57 4.50 16.42
CA ASP A 38 -5.04 4.79 17.75
C ASP A 38 -6.14 4.85 18.83
N SER A 39 -5.73 5.08 20.07
CA SER A 39 -6.66 5.22 21.21
C SER A 39 -7.62 6.40 21.12
N LYS A 40 -7.39 7.35 20.20
CA LYS A 40 -8.25 8.51 19.92
C LYS A 40 -9.09 8.30 18.65
N ASN A 41 -9.16 7.06 18.15
CA ASN A 41 -9.89 6.70 16.93
C ASN A 41 -9.41 7.45 15.67
N ARG A 42 -8.10 7.71 15.59
CA ARG A 42 -7.46 8.29 14.38
C ARG A 42 -6.83 7.17 13.56
N CYS A 43 -7.14 7.14 12.26
CA CYS A 43 -6.55 6.18 11.33
C CYS A 43 -5.03 6.37 11.27
N LEU A 44 -4.29 5.27 11.41
CA LEU A 44 -2.82 5.26 11.43
C LEU A 44 -2.19 5.13 10.04
N LEU A 45 -3.01 5.01 8.99
CA LEU A 45 -2.57 4.91 7.60
C LEU A 45 -2.84 6.21 6.83
N PRO A 46 -2.08 6.49 5.74
CA PRO A 46 -2.36 7.58 4.84
C PRO A 46 -3.80 7.52 4.32
N GLN A 47 -4.49 8.65 4.42
CA GLN A 47 -5.86 8.84 3.98
C GLN A 47 -5.95 10.18 3.25
N THR A 48 -6.95 10.34 2.39
CA THR A 48 -7.24 11.65 1.79
C THR A 48 -8.19 12.44 2.70
N SER A 49 -8.51 13.68 2.31
CA SER A 49 -9.56 14.47 2.96
C SER A 49 -10.97 13.92 2.70
N LEU A 50 -11.12 12.97 1.76
CA LEU A 50 -12.39 12.38 1.37
C LEU A 50 -12.56 11.03 2.08
N SER A 51 -13.47 10.97 3.05
CA SER A 51 -13.68 9.76 3.87
C SER A 51 -14.15 8.52 3.11
N TYR A 52 -14.71 8.69 1.91
CA TYR A 52 -15.13 7.60 1.04
C TYR A 52 -14.00 7.03 0.17
N GLU A 53 -12.80 7.64 0.16
CA GLU A 53 -11.65 7.14 -0.56
C GLU A 53 -10.86 6.14 0.28
N LEU A 54 -11.24 4.86 0.18
CA LEU A 54 -10.50 3.77 0.84
C LEU A 54 -9.18 3.43 0.14
N TRP A 55 -9.00 3.83 -1.12
CA TRP A 55 -7.87 3.39 -1.94
C TRP A 55 -6.47 3.71 -1.36
N PRO A 56 -6.19 4.86 -0.73
CA PRO A 56 -4.86 5.13 -0.17
C PRO A 56 -4.56 4.23 1.04
N ILE A 57 -5.58 3.97 1.85
CA ILE A 57 -5.50 3.12 3.04
C ILE A 57 -5.24 1.67 2.61
N LEU A 58 -6.04 1.16 1.66
CA LEU A 58 -5.90 -0.20 1.11
C LEU A 58 -4.56 -0.40 0.41
N LEU A 59 -4.11 0.59 -0.38
CA LEU A 59 -2.81 0.57 -1.05
C LEU A 59 -1.68 0.53 -0.03
N THR A 60 -1.71 1.38 1.00
CA THR A 60 -0.69 1.39 2.04
C THR A 60 -0.67 0.08 2.82
N LYS A 61 -1.84 -0.48 3.15
CA LYS A 61 -1.93 -1.79 3.82
C LYS A 61 -1.31 -2.90 2.97
N ALA A 62 -1.53 -2.88 1.65
CA ALA A 62 -0.91 -3.84 0.74
C ALA A 62 0.62 -3.68 0.66
N LEU A 63 1.13 -2.44 0.64
CA LEU A 63 2.57 -2.16 0.70
C LEU A 63 3.19 -2.67 2.00
N LEU A 64 2.58 -2.36 3.15
CA LEU A 64 3.04 -2.85 4.46
C LEU A 64 3.06 -4.38 4.53
N LYS A 65 2.07 -5.05 3.91
CA LYS A 65 2.01 -6.51 3.82
C LYS A 65 3.16 -7.10 2.99
N ILE A 66 3.65 -6.40 1.96
CA ILE A 66 4.85 -6.83 1.22
C ILE A 66 6.10 -6.56 2.07
N MET A 67 6.22 -5.36 2.61
CA MET A 67 7.39 -4.94 3.38
C MET A 67 7.59 -5.77 4.66
N SER A 68 6.51 -6.27 5.27
CA SER A 68 6.62 -7.14 6.44
C SER A 68 7.23 -8.50 6.14
N LEU A 69 7.23 -8.95 4.88
CA LEU A 69 7.94 -10.16 4.45
C LEU A 69 9.46 -9.96 4.49
N ASP A 70 9.91 -8.73 4.31
CA ASP A 70 11.31 -8.32 4.36
C ASP A 70 11.70 -7.74 5.73
N TYR A 71 10.79 -7.72 6.72
CA TYR A 71 11.10 -7.23 8.06
C TYR A 71 12.14 -8.13 8.71
N ARG A 72 13.26 -7.52 9.12
CA ARG A 72 14.30 -8.21 9.86
C ARG A 72 14.54 -7.54 11.21
N PRO A 73 14.96 -8.32 12.23
CA PRO A 73 15.36 -7.75 13.51
C PRO A 73 16.52 -6.76 13.32
N PRO A 74 16.59 -5.72 14.17
CA PRO A 74 17.78 -4.88 14.22
C PRO A 74 19.02 -5.75 14.47
N ASN A 75 20.11 -5.48 13.73
CA ASN A 75 21.40 -6.22 13.72
C ASN A 75 21.51 -7.40 12.74
N THR A 76 20.63 -7.52 11.75
CA THR A 76 20.82 -8.43 10.62
C THR A 76 21.54 -7.72 9.47
N ASN A 77 22.47 -8.41 8.79
CA ASN A 77 23.14 -7.86 7.62
C ASN A 77 22.10 -7.48 6.54
N PRO A 78 22.20 -6.31 5.91
CA PRO A 78 21.31 -5.94 4.81
C PRO A 78 21.51 -6.92 3.66
N THR A 79 20.45 -7.64 3.28
CA THR A 79 20.44 -8.38 2.02
C THR A 79 19.99 -7.46 0.89
N TYR A 80 20.43 -7.76 -0.33
CA TYR A 80 20.17 -7.02 -1.58
C TYR A 80 18.71 -6.73 -1.97
N ASN A 81 17.72 -7.03 -1.12
CA ASN A 81 16.30 -6.91 -1.40
C ASN A 81 15.61 -5.75 -0.67
N GLU A 82 16.28 -4.61 -0.49
CA GLU A 82 15.59 -3.41 0.00
C GLU A 82 14.47 -3.01 -0.98
N THR A 83 13.25 -3.43 -0.66
CA THR A 83 12.09 -3.26 -1.51
C THR A 83 11.67 -1.79 -1.49
N SER A 84 12.05 -1.03 -2.52
CA SER A 84 11.63 0.36 -2.71
C SER A 84 10.11 0.45 -2.97
N VAL A 85 9.45 1.44 -2.37
CA VAL A 85 8.03 1.74 -2.63
C VAL A 85 7.79 2.00 -4.11
N ILE A 86 8.65 2.80 -4.75
CA ILE A 86 8.51 3.13 -6.17
C ILE A 86 8.63 1.85 -7.01
N HIS A 87 9.65 1.03 -6.75
CA HIS A 87 9.80 -0.26 -7.44
C HIS A 87 8.58 -1.17 -7.24
N THR A 88 8.00 -1.19 -6.04
CA THR A 88 6.82 -1.99 -5.73
C THR A 88 5.56 -1.51 -6.46
N LEU A 89 5.44 -0.20 -6.68
CA LEU A 89 4.30 0.40 -7.36
C LEU A 89 4.43 0.34 -8.89
N THR A 90 5.64 0.45 -9.44
CA THR A 90 5.86 0.66 -10.87
C THR A 90 6.62 -0.48 -11.56
N GLY A 91 7.35 -1.29 -10.81
CA GLY A 91 8.32 -2.26 -11.32
C GLY A 91 9.62 -1.63 -11.84
N TRP A 92 9.79 -0.31 -11.76
CA TRP A 92 11.00 0.36 -12.24
C TRP A 92 12.16 0.20 -11.28
N VAL A 93 13.34 -0.05 -11.82
CA VAL A 93 14.59 -0.07 -11.05
C VAL A 93 15.07 1.38 -10.91
N PRO A 94 15.32 1.89 -9.69
CA PRO A 94 15.79 3.25 -9.52
C PRO A 94 17.22 3.42 -10.05
N GLU A 95 17.47 4.51 -10.78
CA GLU A 95 18.79 4.91 -11.25
C GLU A 95 19.19 6.21 -10.54
N PRO A 96 20.32 6.24 -9.81
CA PRO A 96 20.79 7.46 -9.16
C PRO A 96 21.35 8.42 -10.20
N ILE A 97 20.76 9.61 -10.30
CA ILE A 97 21.25 10.69 -11.15
C ILE A 97 22.10 11.62 -10.27
N PRO A 98 23.40 11.83 -10.58
CA PRO A 98 24.21 12.81 -9.86
C PRO A 98 23.63 14.21 -10.11
N LEU A 99 23.50 15.00 -9.03
CA LEU A 99 23.03 16.39 -9.07
C LEU A 99 24.14 17.35 -9.50
#